data_AF-A0A958USV0-F1
#
_entry.id   AF-A0A958USV0-F1
#
_cell.length_a   1.000
_cell.length_b   1.000
_cell.length_c   1.000
_cell.angle_alpha   90.00
_cell.angle_beta   90.00
_cell.angle_gamma   90.00
#
_symmetry.space_group_name_H-M   'P 1'
#
loop_
_entity.id
_entity.type
_entity.pdbx_description
1 polymer ?
#
loop_
_entity_poly.entity_id
_entity_poly.type
_entity_poly.pdbx_seq_one_letter_code
_entity_poly.pdbx_strand_id
1 'polypeptide(L)'
;MEPQIFQKIEAAKSPDFGAILSKSFDLFKKIWVEGMLHLLVTMAVILPLLVVIYIPFITITIKANANGGQPDFNPFLEYSVGWIAVYIVAFLVIMIFIQTIAYAITAHFFQVCKKADTGTPAEIGGYFVYLKNHFQKVLVLSLAVFGITLLAAILYYLPIFYVMVPLQLMFVIFAFNPQLSVSEIVKAGFKLGNRFWLIVFG
;
A
#
# COMPACT_ATOMS: atom_id res chain seq x y z
N MET A 1 -27.67 -9.65 1.90
CA MET A 1 -27.25 -10.71 0.95
C MET A 1 -25.74 -10.75 0.99
N GLU A 2 -25.12 -11.93 1.17
CA GLU A 2 -23.66 -12.00 1.18
C GLU A 2 -23.08 -11.66 -0.21
N PRO A 3 -21.99 -10.88 -0.28
CA PRO A 3 -21.28 -10.60 -1.52
C PRO A 3 -20.91 -11.89 -2.28
N GLN A 4 -21.18 -11.92 -3.59
CA GLN A 4 -20.84 -13.05 -4.47
C GLN A 4 -19.36 -13.47 -4.37
N ILE A 5 -18.46 -12.54 -4.04
CA ILE A 5 -17.03 -12.82 -3.84
C ILE A 5 -16.79 -13.82 -2.71
N PHE A 6 -17.60 -13.83 -1.65
CA PHE A 6 -17.41 -14.75 -0.53
C PHE A 6 -17.73 -16.19 -0.88
N GLN A 7 -18.77 -16.41 -1.68
CA GLN A 7 -19.12 -17.73 -2.21
C GLN A 7 -18.06 -18.23 -3.19
N LYS A 8 -17.53 -17.34 -4.05
CA LYS A 8 -16.42 -17.68 -4.96
C LYS A 8 -15.17 -18.11 -4.20
N ILE A 9 -14.81 -17.40 -3.11
CA ILE A 9 -13.67 -17.77 -2.26
C ILE A 9 -13.91 -19.13 -1.59
N GLU A 10 -15.15 -19.42 -1.15
CA GLU A 10 -15.52 -20.70 -0.52
C GLU A 10 -15.52 -21.90 -1.48
N ALA A 11 -15.94 -21.70 -2.71
CA ALA A 11 -15.96 -22.75 -3.73
C ALA A 11 -14.61 -22.93 -4.45
N ALA A 12 -13.63 -22.05 -4.22
CA ALA A 12 -12.36 -22.06 -4.93
C ALA A 12 -11.53 -23.31 -4.63
N LYS A 13 -11.12 -24.03 -5.67
CA LYS A 13 -10.12 -25.11 -5.56
C LYS A 13 -8.75 -24.51 -5.23
N SER A 14 -7.89 -25.29 -4.58
CA SER A 14 -6.51 -24.87 -4.32
C SER A 14 -5.81 -24.53 -5.64
N PRO A 15 -5.29 -23.31 -5.80
CA PRO A 15 -4.51 -22.98 -6.98
C PRO A 15 -3.21 -23.80 -7.02
N ASP A 16 -2.75 -24.13 -8.23
CA ASP A 16 -1.44 -24.71 -8.42
C ASP A 16 -0.37 -23.61 -8.46
N PHE A 17 0.56 -23.64 -7.51
CA PHE A 17 1.59 -22.61 -7.38
C PHE A 17 2.48 -22.52 -8.62
N GLY A 18 2.92 -23.66 -9.17
CA GLY A 18 3.78 -23.69 -10.35
C GLY A 18 3.11 -23.04 -11.56
N ALA A 19 1.83 -23.35 -11.79
CA ALA A 19 1.04 -22.72 -12.84
C ALA A 19 0.84 -21.22 -12.60
N ILE A 20 0.58 -20.77 -11.36
CA ILE A 20 0.50 -19.34 -11.03
C ILE A 20 1.81 -18.65 -11.34
N LEU A 21 2.93 -19.17 -10.83
CA LEU A 21 4.25 -18.57 -11.01
C LEU A 21 4.60 -18.45 -12.50
N SER A 22 4.38 -19.51 -13.29
CA SER A 22 4.59 -19.47 -14.74
C SER A 22 3.75 -18.40 -15.42
N LYS A 23 2.46 -18.31 -15.09
CA LYS A 23 1.56 -17.28 -15.64
C LYS A 23 1.98 -15.87 -15.24
N SER A 24 2.44 -15.69 -14.01
CA SER A 24 2.97 -14.41 -13.52
C SER A 24 4.19 -13.96 -14.33
N PHE A 25 5.12 -14.86 -14.64
CA PHE A 25 6.25 -14.55 -15.52
C PHE A 25 5.83 -14.17 -16.94
N ASP A 26 4.85 -14.88 -17.51
CA ASP A 26 4.36 -14.56 -18.84
C ASP A 26 3.59 -13.23 -18.88
N LEU A 27 2.82 -12.93 -17.84
CA LEU A 27 2.16 -11.64 -17.69
C LEU A 27 3.19 -10.51 -17.55
N PHE A 28 4.20 -10.70 -16.70
CA PHE A 28 5.27 -9.72 -16.49
C PHE A 28 5.97 -9.34 -17.81
N LYS A 29 6.31 -10.31 -18.66
CA LYS A 29 6.90 -10.04 -19.99
C LYS A 29 6.00 -9.14 -20.84
N LYS A 30 4.68 -9.35 -20.79
CA LYS A 30 3.70 -8.57 -21.56
C LYS A 30 3.57 -7.14 -21.05
N ILE A 31 3.63 -6.93 -19.73
CA ILE A 31 3.38 -5.63 -19.09
C ILE A 31 4.63 -4.93 -18.61
N TRP A 32 5.84 -5.40 -18.96
CA TRP A 32 7.10 -4.87 -18.44
C TRP A 32 7.21 -3.34 -18.53
N VAL A 33 6.85 -2.76 -19.68
CA VAL A 33 6.87 -1.30 -19.89
C VAL A 33 5.86 -0.58 -18.98
N GLU A 34 4.66 -1.15 -18.82
CA GLU A 34 3.64 -0.59 -17.92
C GLU A 34 4.06 -0.71 -16.45
N GLY A 35 4.73 -1.79 -16.06
CA GLY A 35 5.32 -1.96 -14.73
C GLY A 35 6.41 -0.92 -14.46
N MET A 36 7.27 -0.65 -15.46
CA MET A 36 8.26 0.42 -15.38
C MET A 36 7.61 1.80 -15.25
N LEU A 37 6.55 2.06 -16.03
CA LEU A 37 5.79 3.31 -15.93
C LEU A 37 5.14 3.48 -14.55
N HIS A 38 4.54 2.41 -14.02
CA HIS A 38 3.95 2.41 -12.67
C HIS A 38 5.00 2.74 -11.61
N LEU A 39 6.19 2.17 -11.70
CA LEU A 39 7.31 2.48 -10.81
C LEU A 39 7.69 3.97 -10.90
N LEU A 40 7.89 4.49 -12.12
CA LEU A 40 8.29 5.88 -12.33
C LEU A 40 7.24 6.88 -11.83
N VAL A 41 5.95 6.62 -12.10
CA VAL A 41 4.84 7.46 -11.62
C VAL A 41 4.78 7.43 -10.10
N THR A 42 4.87 6.25 -9.50
CA THR A 42 4.86 6.09 -8.04
C THR A 42 6.03 6.84 -7.40
N MET A 43 7.23 6.71 -7.96
CA MET A 43 8.43 7.39 -7.49
C MET A 43 8.31 8.92 -7.63
N ALA A 44 7.86 9.41 -8.78
CA ALA A 44 7.68 10.85 -9.03
C ALA A 44 6.69 11.50 -8.05
N VAL A 45 5.68 10.76 -7.59
CA VAL A 45 4.68 11.25 -6.65
C VAL A 45 5.13 11.13 -5.19
N ILE A 46 5.79 10.02 -4.82
CA ILE A 46 6.18 9.75 -3.43
C ILE A 46 7.44 10.53 -3.04
N LEU A 47 8.43 10.66 -3.92
CA LEU A 47 9.72 11.30 -3.57
C LEU A 47 9.55 12.73 -3.04
N PRO A 48 8.78 13.64 -3.67
CA PRO A 48 8.58 14.98 -3.13
C PRO A 48 7.95 14.98 -1.74
N LEU A 49 6.99 14.08 -1.50
CA LEU A 49 6.31 13.94 -0.21
C LEU A 49 7.26 13.41 0.87
N LEU A 50 8.20 12.52 0.50
CA LEU A 50 9.25 12.07 1.42
C LEU A 50 10.19 13.21 1.79
N VAL A 51 10.60 14.06 0.84
CA VAL A 51 11.48 15.21 1.14
C VAL A 51 10.88 16.15 2.19
N VAL A 52 9.56 16.36 2.16
CA VAL A 52 8.85 17.18 3.16
C VAL A 52 9.06 16.67 4.58
N ILE A 53 9.10 15.34 4.77
CA ILE A 53 9.33 14.72 6.07
C ILE A 53 10.75 15.03 6.59
N TYR A 54 11.73 15.17 5.70
CA TYR A 54 13.10 15.45 6.08
C TYR A 54 13.38 16.92 6.41
N ILE A 55 12.44 17.85 6.14
CA ILE A 55 12.63 19.29 6.34
C ILE A 55 13.18 19.64 7.74
N PRO A 56 12.62 19.12 8.86
CA PRO A 56 13.13 19.47 10.19
C PRO A 56 14.62 19.10 10.36
N PHE A 57 15.03 17.93 9.87
CA PHE A 57 16.42 17.48 9.96
C PHE A 57 17.37 18.36 9.15
N ILE A 58 16.94 18.82 7.97
CA ILE A 58 17.73 19.75 7.16
C ILE A 58 17.99 21.06 7.92
N THR A 59 16.98 21.58 8.65
CA THR A 59 17.16 22.81 9.45
C THR A 59 18.17 22.65 10.58
N ILE A 60 18.23 21.48 11.22
CA ILE A 60 19.21 21.16 12.26
C ILE A 60 20.61 21.16 11.67
N THR A 61 20.79 20.47 10.53
CA THR A 61 22.09 20.40 9.86
C THR A 61 22.61 21.79 9.46
N ILE A 62 21.73 22.68 8.98
CA ILE A 62 22.12 24.06 8.65
C ILE A 62 22.58 24.82 9.90
N LYS A 63 21.85 24.71 11.03
CA LYS A 63 22.21 25.35 12.30
C LYS A 63 23.53 24.82 12.88
N ALA A 64 23.73 23.51 12.86
CA ALA A 64 24.95 22.87 13.36
C ALA A 64 26.20 23.31 12.57
N ASN A 65 26.07 23.47 11.25
CA ASN A 65 27.14 23.99 10.40
C ASN A 65 27.43 25.48 10.67
N ALA A 66 26.39 26.29 10.91
CA ALA A 66 26.56 27.71 11.25
C ALA A 66 27.29 27.93 12.59
N ASN A 67 27.21 26.96 13.51
CA ASN A 67 27.77 27.06 14.87
C ASN A 67 29.17 26.42 15.03
N GLY A 68 29.94 26.25 13.96
CA GLY A 68 31.33 25.79 14.06
C GLY A 68 31.53 24.27 14.00
N GLY A 69 30.50 23.51 13.61
CA GLY A 69 30.69 22.18 13.06
C GLY A 69 30.99 21.08 14.07
N GLN A 70 30.02 20.78 14.92
CA GLN A 70 29.81 19.42 15.41
C GLN A 70 28.30 19.17 15.45
N PRO A 71 27.75 18.38 14.50
CA PRO A 71 26.37 17.93 14.60
C PRO A 71 26.30 16.83 15.66
N ASP A 72 26.28 17.20 16.93
CA ASP A 72 25.75 16.29 17.95
C ASP A 72 24.24 16.26 17.78
N PHE A 73 23.78 15.42 16.85
CA PHE A 73 22.35 15.23 16.59
C PHE A 73 21.70 14.60 17.81
N ASN A 74 21.17 15.44 18.70
CA ASN A 74 20.28 15.01 19.77
C ASN A 74 18.94 15.74 19.66
N PRO A 75 17.98 15.18 18.91
CA PRO A 75 16.67 15.79 18.71
C PRO A 75 15.88 15.93 20.03
N PHE A 76 16.21 15.13 21.06
CA PHE A 76 15.63 15.24 22.41
C PHE A 76 16.16 16.44 23.20
N LEU A 77 17.31 17.02 22.80
CA LEU A 77 17.89 18.21 23.42
C LEU A 77 17.56 19.49 22.63
N GLU A 78 17.40 19.41 21.31
CA GLU A 78 17.12 20.58 20.46
C GLU A 78 15.64 20.95 20.38
N TYR A 79 14.72 19.98 20.47
CA TYR A 79 13.28 20.23 20.38
C TYR A 79 12.59 19.95 21.70
N SER A 80 11.59 20.79 22.01
CA SER A 80 10.71 20.54 23.14
C SER A 80 9.88 19.27 22.88
N VAL A 81 9.49 18.59 23.96
CA VAL A 81 8.63 17.40 23.90
C VAL A 81 7.33 17.67 23.12
N GLY A 82 6.76 18.87 23.27
CA GLY A 82 5.57 19.28 22.50
C GLY A 82 5.81 19.34 20.99
N TRP A 83 6.96 19.86 20.56
CA TRP A 83 7.34 19.88 19.14
C TRP A 83 7.55 18.48 18.58
N ILE A 84 8.23 17.60 19.33
CA ILE A 84 8.45 16.20 18.94
C ILE A 84 7.10 15.49 18.78
N ALA A 85 6.16 15.68 19.71
CA ALA A 85 4.83 15.09 19.62
C ALA A 85 4.06 15.57 18.38
N VAL A 86 4.06 16.88 18.10
CA VAL A 86 3.44 17.44 16.88
C VAL A 86 4.08 16.86 15.62
N TYR A 87 5.41 16.77 15.59
CA TYR A 87 6.13 16.18 14.45
C TYR A 87 5.78 14.71 14.23
N ILE A 88 5.70 13.89 15.30
CA ILE A 88 5.28 12.48 15.19
C ILE A 88 3.86 12.38 14.62
N VAL A 89 2.92 13.19 15.10
CA VAL A 89 1.55 13.19 14.59
C VAL A 89 1.52 13.62 13.11
N ALA A 90 2.24 14.68 12.75
CA ALA A 90 2.35 15.15 11.36
C ALA A 90 2.98 14.07 10.46
N PHE A 91 4.05 13.42 10.91
CA PHE A 91 4.70 12.31 10.23
C PHE A 91 3.72 11.17 9.94
N LEU A 92 2.95 10.75 10.94
CA LEU A 92 1.95 9.69 10.79
C LEU A 92 0.87 10.08 9.77
N VAL A 93 0.36 11.31 9.83
CA VAL A 93 -0.64 11.81 8.87
C VAL A 93 -0.07 11.83 7.44
N ILE A 94 1.15 12.33 7.26
CA ILE A 94 1.81 12.35 5.94
C ILE A 94 2.04 10.93 5.43
N MET A 95 2.48 10.00 6.28
CA MET A 95 2.69 8.59 5.89
C MET A 95 1.39 7.91 5.45
N ILE A 96 0.29 8.13 6.17
CA ILE A 96 -1.03 7.62 5.77
C ILE A 96 -1.46 8.23 4.42
N PHE A 97 -1.17 9.51 4.20
CA PHE A 97 -1.49 10.18 2.94
C PHE A 97 -0.66 9.64 1.77
N ILE A 98 0.65 9.46 1.95
CA ILE A 98 1.54 8.80 0.99
C ILE A 98 1.04 7.40 0.67
N GLN A 99 0.70 6.60 1.68
CA GLN A 99 0.15 5.26 1.50
C GLN A 99 -1.16 5.28 0.71
N THR A 100 -2.05 6.23 0.99
CA THR A 100 -3.34 6.38 0.28
C THR A 100 -3.10 6.61 -1.22
N ILE A 101 -2.17 7.51 -1.56
CA ILE A 101 -1.82 7.80 -2.94
C ILE A 101 -1.18 6.58 -3.62
N ALA A 102 -0.22 5.94 -2.94
CA ALA A 102 0.44 4.74 -3.44
C ALA A 102 -0.58 3.62 -3.73
N TYR A 103 -1.52 3.38 -2.80
CA TYR A 103 -2.57 2.38 -2.95
C TYR A 103 -3.44 2.69 -4.17
N ALA A 104 -3.89 3.94 -4.34
CA ALA A 104 -4.70 4.32 -5.50
C ALA A 104 -3.97 4.11 -6.84
N ILE A 105 -2.67 4.45 -6.89
CA ILE A 105 -1.82 4.24 -8.07
C ILE A 105 -1.62 2.74 -8.35
N THR A 106 -1.39 1.94 -7.31
CA THR A 106 -1.26 0.47 -7.43
C THR A 106 -2.58 -0.18 -7.88
N ALA A 107 -3.73 0.36 -7.49
CA ALA A 107 -5.03 -0.13 -7.95
C ALA A 107 -5.21 0.04 -9.48
N HIS A 108 -4.72 1.15 -10.05
CA HIS A 108 -4.65 1.33 -11.50
C HIS A 108 -3.75 0.26 -12.13
N PHE A 109 -2.55 0.04 -11.59
CA PHE A 109 -1.62 -0.97 -12.12
C PHE A 109 -2.23 -2.38 -12.10
N PHE A 110 -2.96 -2.76 -11.04
CA PHE A 110 -3.65 -4.05 -11.03
C PHE A 110 -4.69 -4.18 -12.15
N GLN A 111 -5.40 -3.11 -12.51
CA GLN A 111 -6.31 -3.15 -13.67
C GLN A 111 -5.55 -3.34 -14.99
N VAL A 112 -4.36 -2.76 -15.12
CA VAL A 112 -3.47 -3.02 -16.28
C VAL A 112 -3.08 -4.50 -16.33
N CYS A 113 -2.67 -5.08 -15.21
CA CYS A 113 -2.40 -6.52 -15.11
C CYS A 113 -3.61 -7.37 -15.53
N LYS A 114 -4.80 -7.05 -15.00
CA LYS A 114 -6.04 -7.77 -15.32
C LYS A 114 -6.40 -7.69 -16.79
N LYS A 115 -6.25 -6.52 -17.41
CA LYS A 115 -6.50 -6.34 -18.85
C LYS A 115 -5.55 -7.18 -19.69
N ALA A 116 -4.26 -7.16 -19.39
CA ALA A 116 -3.25 -7.93 -20.11
C ALA A 116 -3.40 -9.45 -19.90
N ASP A 117 -3.88 -9.88 -18.73
CA ASP A 117 -4.11 -11.29 -18.41
C ASP A 117 -5.39 -11.85 -19.07
N THR A 118 -6.50 -11.09 -18.99
CA THR A 118 -7.82 -11.55 -19.48
C THR A 118 -8.14 -11.16 -20.91
N GLY A 119 -7.34 -10.27 -21.52
CA GLY A 119 -7.61 -9.72 -22.86
C GLY A 119 -8.85 -8.84 -22.93
N THR A 120 -9.40 -8.38 -21.80
CA THR A 120 -10.61 -7.55 -21.80
C THR A 120 -10.34 -6.14 -22.37
N PRO A 121 -11.18 -5.60 -23.26
CA PRO A 121 -10.97 -4.29 -23.88
C PRO A 121 -11.32 -3.11 -22.94
N ALA A 122 -11.29 -3.29 -21.62
CA ALA A 122 -11.71 -2.26 -20.67
C ALA A 122 -10.81 -1.00 -20.77
N GLU A 123 -11.45 0.17 -20.74
CA GLU A 123 -10.78 1.45 -20.54
C GLU A 123 -10.43 1.60 -19.06
N ILE A 124 -9.13 1.59 -18.75
CA ILE A 124 -8.61 1.64 -17.37
C ILE A 124 -8.50 3.11 -16.88
N GLY A 125 -8.52 4.07 -17.81
CA GLY A 125 -8.25 5.48 -17.53
C GLY A 125 -6.79 5.72 -17.10
N GLY A 126 -6.53 6.90 -16.54
CA GLY A 126 -5.20 7.29 -16.06
C GLY A 126 -4.88 6.84 -14.63
N TYR A 127 -3.61 6.94 -14.24
CA TYR A 127 -3.08 6.53 -12.94
C TYR A 127 -3.82 7.12 -11.72
N PHE A 128 -4.35 8.34 -11.85
CA PHE A 128 -5.01 9.05 -10.74
C PHE A 128 -6.54 8.89 -10.71
N VAL A 129 -7.13 8.06 -11.59
CA VAL A 129 -8.60 7.88 -11.64
C VAL A 129 -9.13 7.31 -10.32
N TYR A 130 -8.45 6.32 -9.73
CA TYR A 130 -8.83 5.76 -8.43
C TYR A 130 -8.68 6.77 -7.30
N LEU A 131 -7.63 7.60 -7.35
CA LEU A 131 -7.43 8.66 -6.39
C LEU A 131 -8.57 9.69 -6.48
N LYS A 132 -8.97 10.07 -7.69
CA LYS A 132 -10.04 11.05 -7.92
C LYS A 132 -11.43 10.51 -7.54
N ASN A 133 -11.76 9.30 -7.96
CA ASN A 133 -13.13 8.78 -7.87
C ASN A 133 -13.39 7.99 -6.58
N HIS A 134 -12.35 7.48 -5.92
CA HIS A 134 -12.47 6.60 -4.75
C HIS A 134 -11.61 7.07 -3.57
N PHE A 135 -11.20 8.34 -3.52
CA PHE A 135 -10.31 8.88 -2.47
C PHE A 135 -10.70 8.44 -1.06
N GLN A 136 -11.94 8.69 -0.65
CA GLN A 136 -12.42 8.36 0.69
C GLN A 136 -12.32 6.86 0.98
N LYS A 137 -12.66 6.01 0.00
CA LYS A 137 -12.59 4.55 0.15
C LYS A 137 -11.14 4.08 0.30
N VAL A 138 -10.23 4.61 -0.51
CA VAL A 138 -8.80 4.29 -0.42
C VAL A 138 -8.20 4.80 0.89
N LEU A 139 -8.56 6.00 1.33
CA LEU A 139 -8.11 6.56 2.61
C LEU A 139 -8.54 5.70 3.80
N VAL A 140 -9.80 5.27 3.83
CA VAL A 140 -10.30 4.39 4.90
C VAL A 140 -9.67 2.99 4.82
N LEU A 141 -9.39 2.48 3.62
CA LEU A 141 -8.62 1.24 3.44
C LEU A 141 -7.18 1.38 3.97
N SER A 142 -6.50 2.49 3.68
CA SER A 142 -5.18 2.81 4.20
C SER A 142 -5.18 2.89 5.72
N LEU A 143 -6.18 3.54 6.32
CA LEU A 143 -6.36 3.55 7.77
C LEU A 143 -6.60 2.15 8.35
N ALA A 144 -7.38 1.30 7.67
CA ALA A 144 -7.58 -0.08 8.10
C ALA A 144 -6.28 -0.89 8.04
N VAL A 145 -5.51 -0.77 6.95
CA VAL A 145 -4.21 -1.43 6.79
C VAL A 145 -3.23 -0.95 7.87
N PHE A 146 -3.15 0.36 8.10
CA PHE A 146 -2.33 0.95 9.15
C PHE A 146 -2.73 0.43 10.53
N GLY A 147 -4.02 0.44 10.87
CA GLY A 147 -4.53 -0.04 12.15
C GLY A 147 -4.24 -1.52 12.38
N ILE A 148 -4.48 -2.38 11.38
CA ILE A 148 -4.17 -3.82 11.47
C ILE A 148 -2.66 -4.04 11.66
N THR A 149 -1.84 -3.31 10.91
CA THR A 149 -0.37 -3.42 11.00
C THR A 149 0.13 -2.94 12.37
N LEU A 150 -0.42 -1.84 12.88
CA LEU A 150 -0.08 -1.30 14.19
C LEU A 150 -0.45 -2.28 15.31
N LEU A 151 -1.66 -2.86 15.26
CA LEU A 151 -2.09 -3.88 16.22
C LEU A 151 -1.19 -5.12 16.16
N ALA A 152 -0.83 -5.57 14.96
CA ALA A 152 0.09 -6.69 14.77
C ALA A 152 1.50 -6.39 15.33
N ALA A 153 1.99 -5.16 15.18
CA ALA A 153 3.27 -4.73 15.73
C ALA A 153 3.29 -4.71 17.26
N ILE A 154 2.22 -4.21 17.89
CA ILE A 154 2.07 -4.19 19.36
C ILE A 154 2.05 -5.61 19.94
N LEU A 155 1.54 -6.59 19.19
CA LEU A 155 1.53 -8.01 19.56
C LEU A 155 2.87 -8.73 19.26
N TYR A 156 4.00 -8.07 19.55
CA TYR A 156 5.37 -8.60 19.40
C TYR A 156 5.81 -8.93 17.96
N TYR A 157 5.32 -8.19 16.96
CA TYR A 157 5.70 -8.27 15.53
C TYR A 157 5.45 -9.62 14.81
N LEU A 158 5.39 -10.75 15.51
CA LEU A 158 5.12 -12.07 14.94
C LEU A 158 3.82 -12.10 14.11
N PRO A 159 2.72 -11.45 14.54
CA PRO A 159 1.49 -11.41 13.75
C PRO A 159 1.61 -10.63 12.43
N ILE A 160 2.64 -9.78 12.26
CA ILE A 160 2.85 -9.03 11.01
C ILE A 160 3.05 -10.00 9.84
N PHE A 161 3.83 -11.06 10.04
CA PHE A 161 4.04 -12.09 9.03
C PHE A 161 2.71 -12.69 8.58
N TYR A 162 1.82 -13.00 9.51
CA TYR A 162 0.52 -13.56 9.15
C TYR A 162 -0.36 -12.58 8.36
N VAL A 163 -0.47 -11.32 8.82
CA VAL A 163 -1.39 -10.35 8.21
C VAL A 163 -0.89 -9.76 6.90
N MET A 164 0.41 -9.84 6.58
CA MET A 164 0.95 -9.25 5.35
C MET A 164 0.26 -9.76 4.07
N VAL A 165 -0.08 -11.06 4.02
CA VAL A 165 -0.75 -11.68 2.87
C VAL A 165 -2.19 -11.16 2.71
N PRO A 166 -3.07 -11.24 3.73
CA PRO A 166 -4.38 -10.59 3.69
C PRO A 166 -4.33 -9.11 3.32
N LEU A 167 -3.40 -8.35 3.88
CA LEU A 167 -3.27 -6.91 3.63
C LEU A 167 -2.92 -6.62 2.17
N GLN A 168 -2.00 -7.38 1.57
CA GLN A 168 -1.66 -7.23 0.16
C GLN A 168 -2.84 -7.59 -0.75
N LEU A 169 -3.59 -8.64 -0.40
CA LEU A 169 -4.78 -9.07 -1.15
C LEU A 169 -5.90 -8.04 -1.12
N MET A 170 -6.05 -7.26 -0.05
CA MET A 170 -7.02 -6.16 -0.01
C MET A 170 -6.85 -5.19 -1.18
N PHE A 171 -5.60 -4.96 -1.62
CA PHE A 171 -5.28 -3.99 -2.67
C PHE A 171 -5.79 -4.47 -4.02
N VAL A 172 -5.54 -5.76 -4.31
CA VAL A 172 -6.03 -6.43 -5.51
C VAL A 172 -7.55 -6.52 -5.50
N ILE A 173 -8.16 -6.89 -4.37
CA ILE A 173 -9.60 -7.03 -4.22
C ILE A 173 -10.30 -5.69 -4.43
N PHE A 174 -9.78 -4.62 -3.84
CA PHE A 174 -10.27 -3.25 -4.06
C PHE A 174 -10.19 -2.88 -5.53
N ALA A 175 -9.02 -3.09 -6.17
CA ALA A 175 -8.82 -2.74 -7.56
C ALA A 175 -9.87 -3.40 -8.45
N PHE A 176 -10.10 -4.71 -8.27
CA PHE A 176 -11.01 -5.51 -9.10
C PHE A 176 -12.48 -5.40 -8.73
N ASN A 177 -12.80 -4.97 -7.52
CA ASN A 177 -14.16 -4.88 -7.00
C ASN A 177 -14.37 -3.55 -6.24
N PRO A 178 -14.22 -2.40 -6.92
CA PRO A 178 -14.32 -1.09 -6.28
C PRO A 178 -15.70 -0.80 -5.69
N GLN A 179 -16.73 -1.56 -6.08
CA GLN A 179 -18.09 -1.49 -5.53
C GLN A 179 -18.22 -2.01 -4.10
N LEU A 180 -17.30 -2.89 -3.65
CA LEU A 180 -17.35 -3.43 -2.30
C LEU A 180 -17.10 -2.34 -1.26
N SER A 181 -17.73 -2.47 -0.09
CA SER A 181 -17.43 -1.65 1.08
C SER A 181 -16.06 -2.00 1.65
N VAL A 182 -15.47 -1.10 2.44
CA VAL A 182 -14.16 -1.33 3.07
C VAL A 182 -14.17 -2.57 3.96
N SER A 183 -15.24 -2.77 4.75
CA SER A 183 -15.38 -3.94 5.61
C SER A 183 -15.43 -5.25 4.81
N GLU A 184 -16.11 -5.25 3.66
CA GLU A 184 -16.17 -6.42 2.78
C GLU A 184 -14.82 -6.71 2.14
N ILE A 185 -14.05 -5.68 1.75
CA ILE A 185 -12.70 -5.84 1.21
C ILE A 185 -11.75 -6.42 2.26
N VAL A 186 -11.78 -5.91 3.49
CA VAL A 186 -10.99 -6.45 4.62
C VAL A 186 -11.35 -7.91 4.84
N LYS A 187 -12.64 -8.24 4.99
CA LYS A 187 -13.10 -9.62 5.18
C LYS A 187 -12.70 -10.52 4.01
N ALA A 188 -12.81 -10.06 2.78
CA ALA A 188 -12.42 -10.82 1.60
C ALA A 188 -10.91 -11.09 1.58
N GLY A 189 -10.10 -10.07 1.93
CA GLY A 189 -8.64 -10.19 2.03
C GLY A 189 -8.23 -11.26 3.05
N PHE A 190 -8.80 -11.22 4.25
CA PHE A 190 -8.55 -12.25 5.27
C PHE A 190 -9.09 -13.63 4.87
N LYS A 191 -10.29 -13.71 4.29
CA LYS A 191 -10.88 -15.00 3.90
C LYS A 191 -10.06 -15.69 2.80
N LEU A 192 -9.65 -14.93 1.79
CA LEU A 192 -8.83 -15.44 0.70
C LEU A 192 -7.40 -15.73 1.17
N GLY A 193 -6.81 -14.80 1.93
CA GLY A 193 -5.47 -14.92 2.49
C GLY A 193 -5.33 -16.12 3.41
N ASN A 194 -6.29 -16.38 4.30
CA ASN A 194 -6.24 -17.51 5.21
C ASN A 194 -6.35 -18.86 4.48
N ARG A 195 -7.13 -18.89 3.40
CA ARG A 195 -7.36 -20.12 2.63
C ARG A 195 -6.13 -20.54 1.82
N PHE A 196 -5.43 -19.57 1.23
CA PHE A 196 -4.31 -19.83 0.32
C PHE A 196 -3.01 -19.19 0.79
N TRP A 197 -2.84 -19.03 2.11
CA TRP A 197 -1.78 -18.22 2.70
C TRP A 197 -0.40 -18.56 2.15
N LEU A 198 0.00 -19.84 2.21
CA LEU A 198 1.31 -20.30 1.76
C LEU A 198 1.52 -20.13 0.25
N ILE A 199 0.46 -20.29 -0.54
CA ILE A 199 0.53 -20.20 -2.01
C ILE A 199 0.67 -18.75 -2.46
N VAL A 200 0.03 -17.81 -1.75
CA VAL A 200 0.14 -16.37 -2.04
C VAL A 200 1.41 -15.76 -1.45
N PHE A 201 1.92 -16.34 -0.35
CA PHE A 201 3.17 -15.94 0.27
C PHE A 201 4.40 -16.30 -0.57
N GLY A 202 4.43 -17.53 -1.13
CA GLY A 202 5.47 -17.97 -2.05
C GLY A 202 5.40 -17.26 -3.40
#